data_AF-A0A939I4E9-F1
#
_entry.id   AF-A0A939I4E9-F1
#
_cell.length_a   1.000
_cell.length_b   1.000
_cell.length_c   1.000
_cell.angle_alpha   90.00
_cell.angle_beta   90.00
_cell.angle_gamma   90.00
#
_symmetry.space_group_name_H-M   'P 1'
#
loop_
_entity.id
_entity.type
_entity.pdbx_description
1 polymer ?
#
loop_
_entity_poly.entity_id
_entity_poly.type
_entity_poly.pdbx_seq_one_letter_code
_entity_poly.pdbx_strand_id
1 'polypeptide(L)'
;EVTLVQRARRAEDVLFRAELADVARRRGAAVHELLGSRQQVGDLGAALARIVPDLAEHEVYLCGPEPMAEEAVRALRAAGVRPGRIHYESFAF
;
A
#
# COMPACT_ATOMS: atom_id res chain seq x y z
N GLU A 1 -5.14 10.80 9.77
CA GLU A 1 -4.80 9.41 10.11
C GLU A 1 -3.69 8.94 9.18
N VAL A 2 -2.87 7.97 9.57
CA VAL A 2 -1.83 7.39 8.70
C VAL A 2 -1.99 5.88 8.69
N THR A 3 -2.07 5.31 7.48
CA THR A 3 -2.19 3.87 7.28
C THR A 3 -1.07 3.40 6.37
N LEU A 4 -0.22 2.52 6.88
CA LEU A 4 0.81 1.84 6.11
C LEU A 4 0.27 0.49 5.64
N VAL A 5 0.31 0.24 4.33
CA VAL A 5 0.01 -1.07 3.75
C VAL A 5 1.29 -1.66 3.17
N GLN A 6 1.79 -2.74 3.77
CA GLN A 6 2.98 -3.44 3.28
C GLN A 6 2.55 -4.61 2.38
N ARG A 7 2.96 -4.56 1.10
CA ARG A 7 2.70 -5.62 0.13
C ARG A 7 3.85 -6.61 0.14
N ALA A 8 3.54 -7.89 0.36
CA ALA A 8 4.52 -8.97 0.34
C ALA A 8 3.92 -10.25 -0.26
N ARG A 9 4.76 -11.16 -0.74
CA ARG A 9 4.27 -12.47 -1.22
C ARG A 9 3.97 -13.40 -0.04
N ARG A 10 4.90 -13.47 0.91
CA ARG A 10 4.81 -14.32 2.10
C ARG A 10 4.93 -13.48 3.37
N ALA A 11 4.44 -14.01 4.49
CA ALA A 11 4.54 -13.31 5.78
C ALA A 11 5.99 -13.06 6.22
N GLU A 12 6.91 -13.95 5.83
CA GLU A 12 8.34 -13.86 6.09
C GLU A 12 9.05 -12.76 5.28
N ASP A 13 8.44 -12.28 4.18
CA ASP A 13 8.98 -11.19 3.36
C ASP A 13 8.61 -9.80 3.92
N VAL A 14 7.78 -9.74 4.98
CA VAL A 14 7.37 -8.47 5.62
C VAL A 14 8.53 -7.92 6.43
N LEU A 15 8.98 -6.73 6.06
CA LEU A 15 10.09 -6.03 6.70
C LEU A 15 9.64 -5.33 7.98
N PHE A 16 10.50 -5.40 9.01
CA PHE A 16 10.38 -4.64 10.26
C PHE A 16 9.01 -4.76 10.94
N ARG A 17 8.40 -5.95 10.89
CA ARG A 17 7.02 -6.18 11.37
C ARG A 17 6.82 -5.69 12.81
N ALA A 18 7.72 -6.08 13.72
CA ALA A 18 7.59 -5.74 15.13
C ALA A 18 7.85 -4.25 15.38
N GLU A 19 8.85 -3.69 14.72
CA GLU A 19 9.27 -2.30 14.86
C GLU A 19 8.21 -1.34 14.30
N LEU A 20 7.65 -1.64 13.12
CA LEU A 20 6.57 -0.85 12.52
C LEU A 20 5.29 -0.92 13.36
N ALA A 21 4.97 -2.08 13.93
CA ALA A 21 3.83 -2.20 14.85
C ALA A 21 4.04 -1.35 16.12
N ASP A 22 5.25 -1.31 16.68
CA ASP A 22 5.55 -0.46 17.83
C ASP A 22 5.46 1.04 17.49
N VAL A 23 6.01 1.45 16.34
CA VAL A 23 5.90 2.83 15.85
C VAL A 23 4.43 3.21 15.64
N ALA A 24 3.65 2.35 14.99
CA ALA A 24 2.24 2.58 14.72
C ALA A 24 1.43 2.78 16.00
N ARG A 25 1.63 1.90 16.99
CA ARG A 25 1.02 2.01 18.32
C ARG A 25 1.37 3.33 19.01
N ARG A 26 2.64 3.77 18.95
CA ARG A 26 3.09 5.02 19.58
C ARG A 26 2.59 6.27 18.87
N ARG A 27 2.35 6.20 17.56
CA ARG A 27 1.98 7.35 16.72
C ARG A 27 0.48 7.42 16.39
N GLY A 28 -0.30 6.41 16.78
CA GLY A 28 -1.72 6.31 16.42
C GLY A 28 -1.92 6.06 14.92
N ALA A 29 -1.00 5.31 14.29
CA ALA A 29 -1.11 4.89 12.90
C ALA A 29 -1.57 3.43 12.82
N ALA A 30 -2.08 3.02 11.65
CA ALA A 30 -2.41 1.64 11.35
C ALA A 30 -1.37 1.00 10.43
N VAL A 31 -1.07 -0.28 10.63
CA VAL A 31 -0.18 -1.07 9.76
C VAL A 31 -0.94 -2.31 9.33
N HIS A 32 -1.04 -2.51 8.02
CA HIS A 32 -1.68 -3.66 7.41
C HIS A 32 -0.72 -4.37 6.46
N GLU A 33 -0.90 -5.68 6.33
CA GLU A 33 -0.15 -6.52 5.43
C GLU A 33 -1.08 -7.04 4.35
N LEU A 34 -0.71 -6.82 3.09
CA LEU A 34 -1.41 -7.40 1.95
C LEU A 34 -0.53 -8.51 1.40
N LEU A 35 -0.83 -9.76 1.79
CA LEU A 35 -0.05 -10.95 1.47
C LEU A 35 -0.58 -11.69 0.23
N GLY A 36 0.28 -12.49 -0.41
CA GLY A 36 -0.06 -13.36 -1.54
C GLY A 36 0.45 -12.86 -2.89
N SER A 37 0.37 -13.70 -3.92
CA SER A 37 0.71 -13.33 -5.29
C SER A 37 -0.27 -12.30 -5.87
N ARG A 38 0.04 -11.74 -7.04
CA ARG A 38 -0.88 -10.86 -7.78
C ARG A 38 -2.19 -11.57 -8.10
N GLN A 39 -2.13 -12.84 -8.51
CA GLN A 39 -3.34 -13.63 -8.79
C GLN A 39 -4.20 -13.86 -7.53
N GLN A 40 -3.56 -14.07 -6.37
CA GLN A 40 -4.28 -14.30 -5.12
C GLN A 40 -4.95 -13.03 -4.59
N VAL A 41 -4.31 -11.87 -4.75
CA VAL A 41 -4.88 -10.58 -4.35
C VAL A 41 -5.95 -10.10 -5.32
N GLY A 42 -5.80 -10.39 -6.61
CA GLY A 42 -6.74 -9.97 -7.64
C GLY A 42 -6.68 -8.46 -7.84
N ASP A 43 -7.84 -7.80 -7.79
CA ASP A 43 -7.94 -6.35 -7.92
C ASP A 43 -7.30 -5.66 -6.71
N LEU A 44 -6.14 -5.05 -6.95
CA LEU A 44 -5.38 -4.34 -5.93
C LEU A 44 -6.14 -3.12 -5.39
N GLY A 45 -6.90 -2.40 -6.22
CA GLY A 45 -7.65 -1.22 -5.80
C GLY A 45 -8.78 -1.62 -4.84
N ALA A 46 -9.53 -2.67 -5.18
CA ALA A 46 -10.55 -3.23 -4.31
C ALA A 46 -9.96 -3.84 -3.02
N ALA A 47 -8.78 -4.46 -3.10
CA ALA A 47 -8.08 -4.96 -1.92
C ALA A 47 -7.67 -3.80 -0.99
N LEU A 48 -7.12 -2.72 -1.53
CA LEU A 48 -6.75 -1.53 -0.75
C LEU A 48 -7.98 -0.82 -0.18
N ALA A 49 -9.08 -0.71 -0.93
CA ALA A 49 -10.33 -0.12 -0.45
C ALA A 49 -10.99 -0.93 0.68
N ARG A 50 -10.76 -2.25 0.76
CA ARG A 50 -11.18 -3.05 1.93
C ARG A 50 -10.37 -2.76 3.18
N ILE A 51 -9.12 -2.32 3.03
CA ILE A 51 -8.23 -1.95 4.13
C ILE A 51 -8.48 -0.50 4.54
N VAL A 52 -8.65 0.39 3.56
CA VAL A 52 -8.88 1.83 3.71
C VAL A 52 -10.17 2.21 2.97
N PRO A 53 -11.35 2.15 3.61
CA PRO A 53 -12.64 2.33 2.95
C PRO A 53 -12.83 3.68 2.22
N ASP A 54 -12.15 4.73 2.68
CA ASP A 54 -12.15 6.09 2.14
C ASP A 54 -10.85 6.40 1.37
N LEU A 55 -10.28 5.38 0.71
CA LEU A 55 -9.03 5.48 -0.05
C LEU A 55 -8.98 6.66 -1.03
N ALA A 56 -10.10 6.98 -1.70
CA ALA A 56 -10.18 8.08 -2.66
C ALA A 56 -9.93 9.47 -2.04
N GLU A 57 -10.16 9.60 -0.73
CA GLU A 57 -9.97 10.85 0.01
C GLU A 57 -8.55 11.06 0.52
N HIS A 58 -7.72 10.02 0.44
CA HIS A 58 -6.36 10.01 0.97
C HIS A 58 -5.31 10.53 -0.02
N GLU A 59 -4.20 11.06 0.53
CA GLU A 59 -2.93 11.17 -0.20
C GLU A 59 -2.17 9.85 -0.05
N VAL A 60 -1.65 9.35 -1.17
CA VAL A 60 -1.05 8.02 -1.25
C VAL A 60 0.41 8.17 -1.64
N TYR A 61 1.29 7.62 -0.81
CA TYR A 61 2.73 7.56 -1.04
C TYR A 61 3.13 6.11 -1.31
N LEU A 62 3.79 5.88 -2.45
CA LEU A 62 4.18 4.57 -2.92
C LEU A 62 5.69 4.47 -3.05
N CYS A 63 6.24 3.38 -2.53
CA CYS A 63 7.61 2.98 -2.78
C CYS A 63 7.64 1.51 -3.18
N GLY A 64 8.51 1.16 -4.13
CA GLY A 64 8.71 -0.22 -4.56
C GLY A 64 9.33 -0.32 -5.94
N PRO A 65 9.52 -1.54 -6.45
CA PRO A 65 10.01 -1.74 -7.81
C PRO A 65 9.07 -1.11 -8.84
N GLU A 66 9.62 -0.54 -9.92
CA GLU A 66 8.86 0.15 -10.98
C GLU A 66 7.60 -0.62 -11.43
N PRO A 67 7.67 -1.93 -11.75
CA PRO A 67 6.48 -2.64 -12.24
C PRO A 67 5.37 -2.76 -11.19
N MET A 68 5.72 -2.75 -9.90
CA MET A 68 4.76 -2.73 -8.80
C MET A 68 4.16 -1.32 -8.64
N ALA A 69 5.00 -0.28 -8.69
CA ALA A 69 4.55 1.10 -8.55
C ALA A 69 3.55 1.47 -9.67
N GLU A 70 3.85 1.15 -10.92
CA GLU A 70 2.95 1.39 -12.04
C GLU A 70 1.59 0.67 -11.89
N GLU A 71 1.61 -0.59 -11.45
CA GLU A 71 0.41 -1.38 -11.18
C GLU A 71 -0.42 -0.75 -10.05
N ALA A 72 0.22 -0.35 -8.96
CA ALA A 72 -0.42 0.32 -7.84
C ALA A 72 -1.04 1.66 -8.26
N VAL A 73 -0.34 2.48 -9.05
CA VAL A 73 -0.87 3.74 -9.58
C VAL A 73 -2.11 3.51 -10.43
N ARG A 74 -2.11 2.50 -11.31
CA ARG A 74 -3.30 2.15 -12.12
C ARG A 74 -4.47 1.73 -11.24
N ALA A 75 -4.21 0.87 -10.25
CA ALA A 75 -5.23 0.37 -9.33
C ALA A 75 -5.84 1.48 -8.46
N LEU A 76 -5.01 2.39 -7.93
CA LEU A 76 -5.46 3.53 -7.12
C LEU A 76 -6.31 4.50 -7.92
N ARG A 77 -5.93 4.78 -9.18
CA ARG A 77 -6.75 5.60 -10.08
C ARG A 77 -8.10 4.95 -10.37
N ALA A 78 -8.11 3.64 -10.63
CA ALA A 78 -9.35 2.89 -10.82
C ALA A 78 -10.24 2.89 -9.56
N ALA A 79 -9.63 2.92 -8.37
CA ALA A 79 -10.31 3.07 -7.08
C ALA A 79 -10.74 4.51 -6.75
N GLY A 80 -10.54 5.48 -7.66
CA GLY A 80 -11.00 6.86 -7.50
C GLY A 80 -10.01 7.83 -6.86
N VAL A 81 -8.78 7.40 -6.55
CA VAL A 81 -7.74 8.31 -6.05
C VAL A 81 -7.33 9.28 -7.17
N ARG A 82 -7.42 10.58 -6.88
CA ARG A 82 -7.07 11.62 -7.85
C ARG A 82 -5.58 11.55 -8.19
N PRO A 83 -5.18 11.69 -9.47
CA PRO A 83 -3.77 11.56 -9.87
C PRO A 83 -2.81 12.48 -9.11
N GLY A 84 -3.23 13.71 -8.77
CA GLY A 84 -2.41 14.66 -8.01
C GLY A 84 -2.20 14.32 -6.53
N ARG A 85 -2.88 13.29 -6.02
CA ARG A 85 -2.73 12.76 -4.65
C ARG A 85 -1.92 11.46 -4.60
N ILE A 86 -1.41 10.99 -5.74
CA ILE A 86 -0.60 9.78 -5.83
C ILE A 86 0.85 10.19 -6.04
N HIS A 87 1.65 9.99 -5.01
CA HIS A 87 3.08 10.26 -5.01
C HIS A 87 3.81 8.91 -5.04
N TYR A 88 4.72 8.73 -5.99
CA TYR A 88 5.51 7.52 -6.05
C TYR A 88 6.95 7.86 -6.41
N GLU A 89 7.86 7.15 -5.75
CA GLU A 89 9.28 7.17 -6.06
C GLU A 89 9.70 5.76 -6.47
N SER A 90 10.51 5.68 -7.53
CA SER A 90 11.12 4.43 -7.98
C SER A 90 12.63 4.56 -7.87
N PHE A 91 13.25 3.59 -7.20
CA PHE A 91 14.70 3.53 -7.00
C PHE A 91 15.42 2.76 -8.11
N ALA A 92 14.85 2.73 -9.32
CA ALA A 92 15.51 2.16 -10.48
C ALA A 92 16.63 3.10 -10.97
N PHE A 93 17.84 2.57 -11.09
CA PHE A 93 19.01 3.20 -11.71
C PHE A 93 19.17 2.70 -13.14
#